data_AF-A0A2N2K808-F1
#
_entry.id   AF-A0A2N2K808-F1
#
_cell.length_a   1.000
_cell.length_b   1.000
_cell.length_c   1.000
_cell.angle_alpha   90.00
_cell.angle_beta   90.00
_cell.angle_gamma   90.00
#
_symmetry.space_group_name_H-M   'P 1'
#
loop_
_entity.id
_entity.type
_entity.pdbx_description
1 polymer ?
#
loop_
_entity_poly.entity_id
_entity_poly.type
_entity_poly.pdbx_seq_one_letter_code
_entity_poly.pdbx_strand_id
1 'polypeptide(L)'
;MELLEKNIRLFKKMKELASQQRSCLEEDRLDTYFQLSRQRDQLRSQITLNEKTAGSLATERKNVDSPDRKDAMEMVEVIRLIQEIDEGIRQTLIRKKESLTSEIREMRKGRMAVKGYGIKFAKPAKFIDRKS
;
A
#
# COMPACT_ATOMS: atom_id res chain seq x y z
N MET A 1 -18.33 27.92 -4.71
CA MET A 1 -16.98 27.92 -5.32
C MET A 1 -15.88 27.59 -4.33
N GLU A 2 -15.71 28.33 -3.22
CA GLU A 2 -14.52 28.19 -2.33
C GLU A 2 -14.25 26.78 -1.76
N LEU A 3 -15.30 25.99 -1.46
CA LEU A 3 -15.15 24.62 -0.95
C LEU A 3 -14.72 23.61 -2.03
N LEU A 4 -15.20 23.77 -3.26
CA LEU A 4 -14.84 22.91 -4.39
C LEU A 4 -13.37 23.10 -4.76
N GLU A 5 -12.91 24.35 -4.85
CA GLU A 5 -11.50 24.67 -5.07
C GLU A 5 -10.59 24.09 -3.99
N LYS A 6 -11.00 24.19 -2.71
CA LYS A 6 -10.29 23.57 -1.59
C LYS A 6 -10.20 22.05 -1.78
N ASN A 7 -11.29 21.39 -2.16
CA ASN A 7 -11.29 19.95 -2.42
C ASN A 7 -10.41 19.58 -3.62
N ILE A 8 -10.44 20.34 -4.72
CA ILE A 8 -9.55 20.12 -5.88
C ILE A 8 -8.08 20.19 -5.46
N ARG A 9 -7.70 21.17 -4.63
CA ARG A 9 -6.32 21.26 -4.09
C ARG A 9 -5.96 20.04 -3.25
N LEU A 10 -6.87 19.55 -2.41
CA LEU A 10 -6.65 18.33 -1.61
C LEU A 10 -6.47 17.09 -2.49
N PHE A 11 -7.29 16.92 -3.53
CA PHE A 11 -7.15 15.83 -4.49
C PHE A 11 -5.85 15.93 -5.31
N LYS A 12 -5.45 17.12 -5.74
CA LYS A 12 -4.15 17.32 -6.41
C LYS A 12 -2.98 16.91 -5.51
N LYS A 13 -3.03 17.30 -4.23
CA LYS A 13 -2.03 16.88 -3.23
C LYS A 13 -2.05 15.36 -2.99
N MET A 14 -3.24 14.74 -2.96
CA MET A 14 -3.38 13.29 -2.86
C MET A 14 -2.70 12.58 -4.04
N LYS A 15 -2.90 13.08 -5.26
CA LYS A 15 -2.26 12.55 -6.47
C LYS A 15 -0.74 12.65 -6.38
N GLU A 16 -0.21 13.79 -5.94
CA GLU A 16 1.23 13.97 -5.77
C GLU A 16 1.82 12.96 -4.77
N LEU A 17 1.19 12.80 -3.60
CA LEU A 17 1.62 11.81 -2.60
C LEU A 17 1.50 10.38 -3.13
N ALA A 18 0.47 10.06 -3.91
CA ALA A 18 0.32 8.75 -4.53
C ALA A 18 1.46 8.48 -5.53
N SER A 19 1.81 9.46 -6.36
CA SER A 19 2.95 9.35 -7.29
C SER A 19 4.27 9.15 -6.54
N GLN A 20 4.54 9.95 -5.50
CA GLN A 20 5.74 9.82 -4.68
C GLN A 20 5.81 8.46 -3.98
N GLN A 21 4.66 7.96 -3.50
CA GLN A 21 4.56 6.67 -2.85
C GLN A 21 4.86 5.53 -3.82
N ARG A 22 4.38 5.62 -5.07
CA ARG A 22 4.72 4.68 -6.13
C ARG A 22 6.23 4.67 -6.41
N SER A 23 6.86 5.84 -6.56
CA SER A 23 8.31 5.93 -6.77
C SER A 23 9.10 5.34 -5.60
N CYS A 24 8.70 5.63 -4.34
CA CYS A 24 9.34 5.03 -3.16
C CYS A 24 9.22 3.51 -3.15
N LEU A 25 8.09 2.95 -3.62
CA LEU A 25 7.90 1.52 -3.72
C LEU A 25 8.77 0.89 -4.81
N GLU A 26 8.95 1.57 -5.95
CA GLU A 26 9.85 1.15 -7.02
C GLU A 26 11.32 1.18 -6.57
N GLU A 27 11.70 2.15 -5.73
CA GLU A 27 13.04 2.31 -5.13
C GLU A 27 13.27 1.48 -3.84
N ASP A 28 12.31 0.63 -3.43
CA ASP A 28 12.37 -0.17 -2.18
C ASP A 28 12.54 0.66 -0.88
N ARG A 29 12.20 1.96 -0.91
CA ARG A 29 12.23 2.86 0.24
C ARG A 29 10.96 2.75 1.09
N LEU A 30 10.80 1.59 1.73
CA LEU A 30 9.57 1.24 2.47
C LEU A 30 9.27 2.18 3.65
N ASP A 31 10.29 2.70 4.34
CA ASP A 31 10.08 3.64 5.45
C ASP A 31 9.38 4.92 4.98
N THR A 32 9.87 5.51 3.88
CA THR A 32 9.26 6.69 3.25
C THR A 32 7.88 6.36 2.69
N TYR A 33 7.71 5.18 2.10
CA TYR A 33 6.39 4.70 1.63
C TYR A 33 5.34 4.70 2.76
N PHE A 34 5.68 4.22 3.96
CA PHE A 34 4.74 4.18 5.09
C PHE A 34 4.47 5.58 5.67
N GLN A 35 5.46 6.47 5.66
CA GLN A 35 5.25 7.87 6.04
C GLN A 35 4.25 8.56 5.09
N LEU A 36 4.43 8.39 3.78
CA LEU A 36 3.52 8.91 2.75
C LEU A 36 2.12 8.31 2.88
N SER A 37 2.01 7.01 3.20
CA SER A 37 0.71 6.36 3.45
C SER A 37 -0.08 7.06 4.56
N ARG A 38 0.56 7.39 5.69
CA ARG A 38 -0.09 8.11 6.79
C ARG A 38 -0.55 9.50 6.38
N GLN A 39 0.24 10.22 5.59
CA GLN A 39 -0.14 11.54 5.08
C GLN A 39 -1.35 11.45 4.13
N ARG A 40 -1.41 10.41 3.30
CA ARG A 40 -2.57 10.14 2.44
C ARG A 40 -3.82 9.81 3.26
N ASP A 41 -3.72 9.02 4.32
CA ASP A 41 -4.86 8.71 5.19
C ASP A 41 -5.39 9.95 5.94
N GLN A 42 -4.49 10.86 6.33
CA GLN A 42 -4.87 12.15 6.89
C GLN A 42 -5.62 13.02 5.87
N LEU A 43 -5.14 13.09 4.62
CA LEU A 43 -5.83 13.81 3.55
C LEU A 43 -7.20 13.20 3.21
N ARG A 44 -7.31 11.87 3.15
CA ARG A 44 -8.61 11.19 2.95
C ARG A 44 -9.60 11.61 4.04
N SER A 45 -9.16 11.60 5.29
CA SER A 45 -9.97 12.02 6.43
C SER A 45 -10.43 13.48 6.32
N GLN A 46 -9.56 14.39 5.85
CA GLN A 46 -9.91 15.79 5.60
C GLN A 46 -10.93 15.95 4.47
N ILE A 47 -10.76 15.22 3.36
CA ILE A 47 -11.71 15.23 2.22
C ILE A 47 -13.08 14.74 2.69
N THR A 48 -13.14 13.61 3.39
CA THR A 48 -14.41 13.06 3.91
C THR A 48 -15.08 14.01 4.89
N LEU A 49 -14.31 14.73 5.72
CA LEU A 49 -14.87 15.74 6.63
C LEU A 49 -15.46 16.92 5.85
N ASN A 50 -14.77 17.43 4.84
CA ASN A 50 -15.28 18.49 3.98
C ASN A 50 -16.57 18.09 3.25
N GLU A 51 -16.67 16.86 2.77
CA GLU A 51 -17.87 16.32 2.13
C GLU A 51 -19.06 16.26 3.10
N LYS A 52 -18.84 15.80 4.34
CA LYS A 52 -19.89 15.78 5.38
C LYS A 52 -20.37 17.18 5.74
N THR A 53 -19.44 18.13 5.89
CA THR A 53 -19.79 19.53 6.15
C THR A 53 -20.54 20.16 4.97
N ALA A 54 -20.14 19.87 3.74
CA ALA A 54 -20.85 20.31 2.53
C ALA A 54 -22.28 19.78 2.48
N GLY A 55 -22.46 18.47 2.74
CA GLY A 55 -23.77 17.82 2.75
C GLY A 55 -24.71 18.38 3.81
N SER A 56 -24.19 18.67 5.01
CA SER A 56 -24.97 19.29 6.09
C SER A 56 -25.40 20.73 5.77
N LEU A 57 -24.55 21.50 5.07
CA LEU A 57 -24.86 22.88 4.67
C LEU A 57 -25.82 22.95 3.46
N ALA A 58 -25.78 21.96 2.57
CA ALA A 58 -26.68 21.87 1.42
C ALA A 58 -28.15 21.63 1.83
N THR A 59 -28.39 20.94 2.95
CA THR A 59 -29.73 20.78 3.54
C THR A 59 -30.33 22.08 4.07
N GLU A 60 -29.52 23.08 4.42
CA GLU A 60 -29.99 24.37 4.95
C GLU A 60 -30.06 25.49 3.91
N ARG A 61 -29.36 25.37 2.77
CA ARG A 61 -29.33 26.39 1.72
C ARG A 61 -29.88 25.86 0.40
N LYS A 62 -31.14 26.20 0.10
CA LYS A 62 -31.83 25.90 -1.17
C LYS A 62 -31.24 26.59 -2.42
N ASN A 63 -30.19 27.40 -2.30
CA ASN A 63 -29.55 28.10 -3.41
C ASN A 63 -28.01 27.93 -3.31
N VAL A 64 -27.51 26.73 -3.56
CA VAL A 64 -26.08 26.51 -3.77
C VAL A 64 -25.85 26.53 -5.29
N ASP A 65 -25.11 27.54 -5.75
CA ASP A 65 -24.67 27.66 -7.13
C ASP A 65 -24.09 26.33 -7.61
N SER A 66 -24.57 25.86 -8.77
CA SER A 66 -24.02 24.69 -9.43
C SER A 66 -22.51 24.88 -9.60
N PRO A 67 -21.68 23.88 -9.25
CA PRO A 67 -20.25 23.97 -9.47
C PRO A 67 -19.97 24.25 -10.95
N ASP A 68 -18.94 25.06 -11.23
CA ASP A 68 -18.49 25.26 -12.61
C ASP A 68 -18.14 23.88 -13.19
N ARG A 69 -18.73 23.57 -14.34
CA ARG A 69 -18.61 22.26 -14.99
C ARG A 69 -17.15 21.89 -15.24
N LYS A 70 -16.29 22.89 -15.45
CA LYS A 70 -14.85 22.72 -15.64
C LYS A 70 -14.16 22.18 -14.38
N ASP A 71 -14.46 22.75 -13.22
CA ASP A 71 -13.87 22.36 -11.94
C ASP A 71 -14.29 20.94 -11.54
N ALA A 72 -15.56 20.60 -11.79
CA ALA A 72 -16.06 19.24 -11.57
C ALA A 72 -15.35 18.22 -12.48
N MET A 73 -15.14 18.56 -13.76
CA MET A 73 -14.40 17.69 -14.69
C MET A 73 -12.94 17.52 -14.27
N GLU A 74 -12.27 18.60 -13.86
CA GLU A 74 -10.89 18.52 -13.36
C GLU A 74 -10.80 17.61 -12.13
N MET A 75 -11.74 17.72 -11.19
CA MET A 75 -11.75 16.88 -10.00
C MET A 75 -11.91 15.39 -10.35
N VAL A 76 -12.82 15.06 -11.29
CA VAL A 76 -13.02 13.68 -11.76
C VAL A 76 -11.75 13.13 -12.40
N GLU A 77 -11.06 13.93 -13.22
CA GLU A 77 -9.80 13.52 -13.85
C GLU A 77 -8.71 13.25 -12.81
N VAL A 78 -8.57 14.11 -11.80
CA VAL A 78 -7.60 13.91 -10.71
C VAL A 78 -7.92 12.64 -9.92
N ILE A 79 -9.19 12.39 -9.60
CA ILE A 79 -9.63 11.17 -8.90
C ILE A 79 -9.27 9.92 -9.71
N ARG A 80 -9.55 9.93 -11.01
CA ARG A 80 -9.20 8.82 -11.90
C ARG A 80 -7.70 8.54 -11.88
N LEU A 81 -6.86 9.57 -11.99
CA LEU A 81 -5.41 9.40 -11.94
C LEU A 81 -4.92 8.83 -10.60
N ILE A 82 -5.54 9.22 -9.48
CA ILE A 82 -5.21 8.64 -8.16
C ILE A 82 -5.53 7.14 -8.15
N GLN A 83 -6.70 6.74 -8.68
CA GLN A 83 -7.10 5.33 -8.74
C GLN A 83 -6.17 4.49 -9.61
N GLU A 84 -5.74 5.04 -10.75
CA GLU A 84 -4.76 4.38 -11.63
C GLU A 84 -3.40 4.18 -10.93
N ILE A 85 -2.93 5.17 -10.18
CA ILE A 85 -1.70 5.06 -9.39
C ILE A 85 -1.85 4.04 -8.26
N ASP A 86 -2.97 4.06 -7.53
CA ASP A 86 -3.25 3.14 -6.44
C ASP A 86 -3.30 1.68 -6.90
N GLU A 87 -3.90 1.45 -8.06
CA GLU A 87 -3.90 0.13 -8.70
C GLU A 87 -2.48 -0.32 -9.05
N GLY A 88 -1.66 0.58 -9.61
CA GLY A 88 -0.24 0.32 -9.86
C GLY A 88 0.55 -0.06 -8.61
N ILE A 89 0.37 0.69 -7.51
CA ILE A 89 0.98 0.39 -6.21
C ILE A 89 0.55 -0.99 -5.72
N ARG A 90 -0.75 -1.31 -5.79
CA ARG A 90 -1.31 -2.58 -5.36
C ARG A 90 -0.68 -3.76 -6.11
N GLN A 91 -0.58 -3.66 -7.44
CA GLN A 91 0.04 -4.69 -8.27
C GLN A 91 1.51 -4.91 -7.92
N THR A 92 2.27 -3.84 -7.71
CA THR A 92 3.68 -3.93 -7.30
C THR A 92 3.82 -4.60 -5.94
N LEU A 93 2.98 -4.25 -4.96
CA LEU A 93 2.99 -4.90 -3.65
C LEU A 93 2.68 -6.39 -3.72
N ILE A 94 1.70 -6.79 -4.53
CA ILE A 94 1.34 -8.21 -4.72
C ILE A 94 2.55 -8.98 -5.26
N ARG A 95 3.18 -8.47 -6.34
CA ARG A 95 4.35 -9.10 -6.95
C ARG A 95 5.52 -9.22 -5.96
N LYS A 96 5.81 -8.15 -5.21
CA LYS A 96 6.87 -8.15 -4.18
C LYS A 96 6.56 -9.16 -3.08
N LYS A 97 5.31 -9.24 -2.61
CA LYS A 97 4.88 -10.23 -1.61
C LYS A 97 5.06 -11.67 -2.11
N GLU A 98 4.66 -11.96 -3.34
CA GLU A 98 4.80 -13.30 -3.93
C GLU A 98 6.26 -13.71 -4.08
N SER A 99 7.11 -12.78 -4.53
CA SER A 99 8.57 -12.96 -4.61
C SER A 99 9.17 -13.27 -3.24
N LEU A 100 8.90 -12.44 -2.21
CA LEU A 100 9.38 -12.65 -0.85
C LEU A 100 8.88 -13.98 -0.24
N THR A 101 7.63 -14.33 -0.50
CA THR A 101 7.06 -15.60 0.00
C THR A 101 7.78 -16.80 -0.61
N SER A 102 8.14 -16.71 -1.89
CA SER A 102 8.91 -17.74 -2.59
C SER A 102 10.33 -17.83 -2.05
N GLU A 103 11.00 -16.70 -1.85
CA GLU A 103 12.34 -16.65 -1.26
C GLU A 103 12.38 -17.25 0.16
N ILE A 104 11.41 -16.91 1.01
CA ILE A 104 11.27 -17.50 2.35
C ILE A 104 11.09 -19.02 2.27
N ARG A 105 10.31 -19.51 1.31
CA ARG A 105 10.10 -20.95 1.11
C ARG A 105 11.41 -21.64 0.71
N GLU A 106 12.18 -21.08 -0.21
CA GLU A 106 13.45 -21.65 -0.64
C GLU A 106 14.50 -21.61 0.49
N MET A 107 14.59 -20.51 1.24
CA MET A 107 15.43 -20.44 2.44
C MET A 107 15.06 -21.51 3.48
N ARG A 108 13.77 -21.78 3.69
CA ARG A 108 13.32 -22.84 4.61
C ARG A 108 13.73 -24.23 4.12
N LYS A 109 13.60 -24.52 2.82
CA LYS A 109 14.07 -25.78 2.23
C LYS A 109 15.58 -25.92 2.38
N GLY A 110 16.35 -24.87 2.10
CA GLY A 110 17.80 -24.85 2.30
C GLY A 110 18.19 -25.14 3.75
N ARG A 111 17.54 -24.49 4.73
CA ARG A 111 17.75 -24.76 6.16
C ARG A 111 17.42 -26.21 6.54
N MET A 112 16.37 -26.79 5.97
CA MET A 112 16.00 -28.19 6.19
C MET A 112 17.02 -29.15 5.59
N ALA A 113 17.53 -28.87 4.39
CA ALA A 113 18.60 -29.65 3.77
C ALA A 113 19.88 -29.62 4.62
N VAL A 114 20.32 -28.44 5.06
CA VAL A 114 21.50 -28.28 5.94
C VAL A 114 21.33 -29.05 7.25
N LYS A 115 20.16 -29.00 7.89
CA LYS A 115 19.85 -29.81 9.09
C LYS A 115 19.89 -31.31 8.81
N GLY A 116 19.37 -31.75 7.66
CA GLY A 116 19.39 -33.16 7.25
C GLY A 116 20.80 -33.71 7.02
N TYR A 117 21.73 -32.88 6.53
CA TYR A 117 23.14 -33.27 6.38
C TYR A 117 23.91 -33.24 7.71
N GLY A 118 23.55 -32.36 8.66
CA GLY A 118 24.19 -32.26 9.98
C GLY A 118 23.75 -33.32 10.99
N ILE A 119 22.59 -33.96 10.79
CA ILE A 119 22.04 -35.00 11.67
C ILE A 119 22.13 -36.36 10.96
N LYS A 120 23.33 -36.78 10.58
CA LYS A 120 23.59 -38.22 10.49
C LYS A 120 23.69 -38.70 11.93
N PHE A 121 22.56 -39.14 12.49
CA PHE A 121 22.59 -39.97 13.70
C PHE A 121 23.63 -41.06 13.47
N ALA A 122 24.77 -40.94 14.13
CA ALA A 122 25.70 -42.03 14.28
C ALA A 122 24.88 -43.16 14.91
N LYS A 123 24.49 -44.17 14.12
CA LYS A 123 23.95 -45.39 14.68
C LYS A 123 24.95 -45.82 15.75
N PRO A 124 24.55 -46.00 17.02
CA PRO A 124 25.49 -46.49 18.02
C PRO A 124 26.06 -47.80 17.48
N ALA A 125 27.38 -47.85 17.34
CA ALA A 125 28.08 -49.03 16.85
C ALA A 125 27.71 -50.19 17.79
N LYS A 126 26.98 -51.18 17.28
CA LYS A 126 26.71 -52.41 18.02
C LYS A 126 28.01 -53.20 18.06
N PHE A 127 28.79 -53.01 19.12
CA PHE A 127 29.89 -53.91 19.44
C PHE A 127 29.27 -55.27 19.81
N ILE A 128 29.47 -56.26 18.93
CA ILE A 128 29.20 -57.65 19.26
C ILE A 128 30.36 -58.09 20.15
N ASP A 129 30.13 -58.16 21.46
CA ASP A 129 31.07 -58.76 22.40
C ASP A 129 31.12 -60.27 22.11
N ARG A 130 32.12 -60.69 21.34
CA ARG A 130 32.45 -62.12 21.18
C ARG A 130 33.20 -62.54 22.43
N LYS A 131 32.46 -62.88 23.50
CA LYS A 131 33.04 -63.63 24.62
C LYS A 131 33.11 -65.10 24.27
N SER A 132 34.34 -65.61 24.43
CA SER A 132 34.77 -67.01 24.48
C SER A 132 34.09 -67.81 25.58
#